data_AF-G4RPP9-F1
#
_entry.id   AF-G4RPP9-F1
#
_cell.length_a   1.000
_cell.length_b   1.000
_cell.length_c   1.000
_cell.angle_alpha   90.00
_cell.angle_beta   90.00
_cell.angle_gamma   90.00
#
_symmetry.space_group_name_H-M   'P 1'
#
loop_
_entity.id
_entity.type
_entity.pdbx_description
1 polymer ?
#
loop_
_entity_poly.entity_id
_entity_poly.type
_entity_poly.pdbx_seq_one_letter_code
_entity_poly.pdbx_strand_id
1 'polypeptide(L)'
;MRGLEALEVAILLSISLAIIFAAVPYIIQNIFQLEAGLEAKNVIAFLTSLADSLESDFGMTGVQRMYQLPSAYFGTFYVRTPRLYVSISCASLSGTTSTTFVFREAVVGYNSSYAEFGNAMLRGLTGSLLAPIGEPVIAVNSTFPSAVRLYTRVVYVNGTSSLYLYTISASFIQQGTGGALAYVVGPLNSTSLTCGGTAAVTVSSRLGSATATFNNVQTVYLVWNNVTLVWK
;
A
#
# COMPACT_ATOMS: atom_id res chain seq x y z
N MET A 1 8.65 -52.39 50.22
CA MET A 1 8.40 -52.37 48.76
C MET A 1 7.54 -51.18 48.31
N ARG A 2 6.61 -50.64 49.11
CA ARG A 2 5.78 -49.46 48.75
C ARG A 2 6.51 -48.12 48.50
N GLY A 3 7.75 -47.97 48.98
CA GLY A 3 8.54 -46.74 48.78
C GLY A 3 9.22 -46.61 47.41
N LEU A 4 9.49 -47.75 46.73
CA LEU A 4 10.07 -47.73 45.38
C LEU A 4 9.03 -47.33 44.32
N GLU A 5 7.80 -47.83 44.44
CA GLU A 5 6.71 -47.49 43.51
C GLU A 5 6.35 -46.00 43.57
N ALA A 6 6.33 -45.40 44.77
CA ALA A 6 6.08 -43.97 44.94
C ALA A 6 7.20 -43.11 44.34
N LEU A 7 8.47 -43.56 44.44
CA LEU A 7 9.62 -42.86 43.87
C LEU A 7 9.62 -42.95 42.33
N GLU A 8 9.33 -44.12 41.77
CA GLU A 8 9.26 -44.33 40.33
C GLU A 8 8.15 -43.49 39.69
N VAL A 9 6.97 -43.45 40.33
CA VAL A 9 5.85 -42.59 39.88
C VAL A 9 6.22 -41.11 39.98
N ALA A 10 6.91 -40.67 41.03
CA ALA A 10 7.35 -39.28 41.17
C ALA A 10 8.37 -38.88 40.09
N ILE A 11 9.32 -39.76 39.77
CA ILE A 11 10.30 -39.55 38.70
C ILE A 11 9.58 -39.45 37.35
N LEU A 12 8.66 -40.37 37.03
CA LEU A 12 7.91 -40.33 35.77
C LEU A 12 7.04 -39.07 35.65
N LEU A 13 6.40 -38.64 36.73
CA LEU A 13 5.61 -37.39 36.78
C LEU A 13 6.50 -36.16 36.55
N SER A 14 7.65 -36.08 37.21
CA SER A 14 8.58 -34.94 37.05
C SER A 14 9.14 -34.83 35.64
N ILE A 15 9.51 -35.95 35.01
CA ILE A 15 9.99 -35.98 33.62
C ILE A 15 8.87 -35.57 32.66
N SER A 16 7.65 -36.10 32.86
CA SER A 16 6.48 -35.74 32.05
C SER A 16 6.17 -34.24 32.14
N LEU A 17 6.21 -33.68 33.35
CA LEU A 17 5.96 -32.27 33.58
C LEU A 17 7.04 -31.39 32.94
N ALA A 18 8.32 -31.80 33.01
CA ALA A 18 9.42 -31.10 32.34
C ALA A 18 9.25 -31.09 30.81
N ILE A 19 8.83 -32.22 30.22
CA ILE A 19 8.54 -32.30 28.77
C ILE A 19 7.38 -31.37 28.40
N ILE A 20 6.29 -31.37 29.19
CA ILE A 20 5.14 -30.48 28.95
C ILE A 20 5.56 -29.02 29.02
N PHE A 21 6.30 -28.60 30.05
CA PHE A 21 6.77 -27.21 30.17
C PHE A 21 7.73 -26.79 29.06
N ALA A 22 8.54 -27.72 28.53
CA ALA A 22 9.38 -27.45 27.37
C ALA A 22 8.59 -27.35 26.06
N ALA A 23 7.54 -28.18 25.89
CA ALA A 23 6.75 -28.23 24.66
C ALA A 23 5.70 -27.11 24.55
N VAL A 24 5.09 -26.68 25.65
CA VAL A 24 4.01 -25.67 25.65
C VAL A 24 4.42 -24.36 24.97
N PRO A 25 5.58 -23.74 25.29
CA PRO A 25 6.01 -22.52 24.60
C PRO A 25 6.14 -22.69 23.08
N TYR A 26 6.64 -23.85 22.64
CA TYR A 26 6.81 -24.17 21.23
C TYR A 26 5.46 -24.32 20.51
N ILE A 27 4.49 -25.01 21.15
CA ILE A 27 3.13 -25.15 20.61
C ILE A 27 2.44 -23.79 20.49
N ILE A 28 2.55 -22.95 21.52
CA ILE A 28 1.96 -21.59 21.51
C ILE A 28 2.57 -20.74 20.40
N GLN A 29 3.90 -20.77 20.22
CA GLN A 29 4.56 -20.02 19.14
C GLN A 29 4.08 -20.45 17.75
N ASN A 30 3.91 -21.76 17.52
CA ASN A 30 3.40 -22.26 16.24
C ASN A 30 1.94 -21.82 15.99
N ILE A 31 1.09 -21.82 17.02
CA ILE A 31 -0.30 -21.34 16.90
C ILE A 31 -0.32 -19.86 16.52
N PHE A 32 0.47 -19.02 17.19
CA PHE A 32 0.54 -17.59 16.88
C PHE A 32 1.05 -17.31 15.46
N GLN A 33 2.01 -18.07 14.96
CA GLN A 33 2.47 -17.94 13.58
C GLN A 33 1.37 -18.30 12.57
N LEU A 34 0.59 -19.35 12.84
CA LEU A 34 -0.51 -19.76 11.96
C LEU A 34 -1.65 -18.72 11.96
N GLU A 35 -2.04 -18.23 13.13
CA GLU A 35 -3.10 -17.22 13.25
C GLU A 35 -2.67 -15.87 12.64
N ALA A 36 -1.42 -15.44 12.88
CA ALA A 36 -0.87 -14.24 12.25
C ALA A 36 -0.80 -14.38 10.71
N GLY A 37 -0.51 -15.58 10.20
CA GLY A 37 -0.55 -15.88 8.76
C GLY A 37 -1.96 -15.77 8.16
N LEU A 38 -2.99 -16.17 8.89
CA LEU A 38 -4.40 -16.00 8.47
C LEU A 38 -4.82 -14.53 8.51
N GLU A 39 -4.45 -13.81 9.57
CA GLU A 39 -4.68 -12.36 9.68
C GLU A 39 -4.04 -11.62 8.50
N ALA A 40 -2.79 -11.91 8.19
CA ALA A 40 -2.06 -11.33 7.07
C ALA A 40 -2.75 -11.57 5.71
N LYS A 41 -3.32 -12.76 5.48
CA LYS A 41 -4.09 -13.06 4.25
C LYS A 41 -5.36 -12.22 4.15
N ASN A 42 -6.10 -12.08 5.25
CA ASN A 42 -7.30 -11.23 5.30
C ASN A 42 -6.96 -9.75 5.07
N VAL A 43 -5.84 -9.28 5.63
CA VAL A 43 -5.30 -7.94 5.39
C VAL A 43 -4.96 -7.73 3.91
N ILE A 44 -4.28 -8.69 3.26
CA ILE A 44 -3.94 -8.61 1.84
C ILE A 44 -5.21 -8.52 0.98
N ALA A 45 -6.21 -9.35 1.26
CA ALA A 45 -7.51 -9.32 0.56
C ALA A 45 -8.24 -7.98 0.76
N PHE A 46 -8.18 -7.42 1.97
CA PHE A 46 -8.71 -6.09 2.26
C PHE A 46 -7.98 -5.00 1.46
N LEU A 47 -6.64 -4.97 1.46
CA LEU A 47 -5.88 -3.93 0.77
C LEU A 47 -6.04 -3.99 -0.75
N THR A 48 -6.12 -5.20 -1.31
CA THR A 48 -6.35 -5.41 -2.76
C THR A 48 -7.76 -5.01 -3.17
N SER A 49 -8.80 -5.42 -2.43
CA SER A 49 -10.18 -5.01 -2.71
C SER A 49 -10.42 -3.50 -2.55
N LEU A 50 -9.79 -2.88 -1.55
CA LEU A 50 -9.80 -1.43 -1.38
C LEU A 50 -9.11 -0.73 -2.56
N ALA A 51 -7.97 -1.23 -3.00
CA ALA A 51 -7.25 -0.68 -4.16
C ALA A 51 -8.08 -0.81 -5.46
N ASP A 52 -8.70 -1.97 -5.70
CA ASP A 52 -9.58 -2.18 -6.86
C ASP A 52 -10.78 -1.23 -6.85
N SER A 53 -11.34 -0.98 -5.68
CA SER A 53 -12.53 -0.12 -5.57
C SER A 53 -12.20 1.36 -5.73
N LEU A 54 -11.08 1.81 -5.16
CA LEU A 54 -10.59 3.18 -5.36
C LEU A 54 -10.24 3.44 -6.84
N GLU A 55 -9.76 2.43 -7.55
CA GLU A 55 -9.48 2.53 -8.98
C GLU A 55 -10.75 2.44 -9.83
N SER A 56 -11.69 1.56 -9.49
CA SER A 56 -12.97 1.46 -10.20
C SER A 56 -13.79 2.75 -10.10
N ASP A 57 -13.69 3.43 -8.97
CA ASP A 57 -14.41 4.68 -8.71
C ASP A 57 -13.65 5.92 -9.20
N PHE A 58 -12.52 5.75 -9.88
CA PHE A 58 -11.73 6.88 -10.37
C PHE A 58 -12.55 7.75 -11.32
N GLY A 59 -12.71 9.03 -10.97
CA GLY A 59 -13.53 10.00 -11.71
C GLY A 59 -15.03 9.97 -11.37
N MET A 60 -15.50 9.01 -10.56
CA MET A 60 -16.87 8.94 -10.08
C MET A 60 -17.07 9.85 -8.86
N THR A 61 -17.14 11.16 -9.11
CA THR A 61 -17.29 12.18 -8.06
C THR A 61 -18.53 11.92 -7.20
N GLY A 62 -18.36 11.95 -5.87
CA GLY A 62 -19.42 11.75 -4.90
C GLY A 62 -19.61 10.30 -4.44
N VAL A 63 -18.93 9.31 -5.06
CA VAL A 63 -18.98 7.93 -4.59
C VAL A 63 -18.37 7.80 -3.21
N GLN A 64 -19.05 7.04 -2.35
CA GLN A 64 -18.60 6.74 -1.01
C GLN A 64 -18.66 5.22 -0.79
N ARG A 65 -17.58 4.65 -0.26
CA ARG A 65 -17.55 3.25 0.15
C ARG A 65 -16.98 3.12 1.54
N MET A 66 -17.39 2.07 2.24
CA MET A 66 -16.95 1.76 3.59
C MET A 66 -16.53 0.30 3.65
N TYR A 67 -15.35 0.06 4.22
CA TYR A 67 -14.78 -1.27 4.40
C TYR A 67 -14.58 -1.51 5.88
N GLN A 68 -15.07 -2.64 6.37
CA GLN A 68 -14.71 -3.12 7.69
C GLN A 68 -13.23 -3.50 7.68
N LEU A 69 -12.47 -2.98 8.65
CA LEU A 69 -11.09 -3.39 8.85
C LEU A 69 -11.08 -4.82 9.38
N PRO A 70 -10.22 -5.71 8.84
CA PRO A 70 -9.94 -6.99 9.46
C PRO A 70 -9.52 -6.80 10.92
N SER A 71 -9.92 -7.72 11.79
CA SER A 71 -9.40 -7.77 13.15
C SER A 71 -7.88 -7.92 13.12
N ALA A 72 -7.18 -7.05 13.84
CA ALA A 72 -5.73 -7.06 13.93
C ALA A 72 -5.29 -7.32 15.37
N TYR A 73 -5.00 -8.58 15.69
CA TYR A 73 -4.44 -8.98 16.98
C TYR A 73 -2.92 -9.08 16.92
N PHE A 74 -2.39 -9.48 15.76
CA PHE A 74 -0.97 -9.73 15.55
C PHE A 74 -0.24 -8.59 14.84
N GLY A 75 -0.96 -7.53 14.45
CA GLY A 75 -0.35 -6.37 13.81
C GLY A 75 -1.17 -5.10 13.98
N THR A 76 -0.76 -4.07 13.25
CA THR A 76 -1.34 -2.73 13.34
C THR A 76 -1.56 -2.14 11.97
N PHE A 77 -2.78 -1.68 11.72
CA PHE A 77 -3.10 -0.91 10.54
C PHE A 77 -2.65 0.54 10.69
N TYR A 78 -2.29 1.16 9.58
CA TYR A 78 -1.98 2.58 9.53
C TYR A 78 -2.47 3.20 8.22
N VAL A 79 -2.82 4.48 8.29
CA VAL A 79 -3.08 5.32 7.12
C VAL A 79 -2.15 6.51 7.18
N ARG A 80 -1.53 6.83 6.04
CA ARG A 80 -0.64 7.99 5.88
C ARG A 80 -0.92 8.66 4.55
N THR A 81 -0.78 9.98 4.54
CA THR A 81 -0.89 10.79 3.32
C THR A 81 0.36 11.63 3.07
N PRO A 82 1.52 10.98 2.85
CA PRO A 82 2.77 11.68 2.56
C PRO A 82 2.69 12.44 1.24
N ARG A 83 3.62 13.38 1.02
CA ARG A 83 3.67 14.16 -0.22
C ARG A 83 4.21 13.30 -1.38
N LEU A 84 3.53 13.40 -2.51
CA LEU A 84 3.95 12.90 -3.82
C LEU A 84 4.33 14.10 -4.68
N TYR A 85 5.56 14.13 -5.17
CA TYR A 85 6.06 15.18 -6.05
C TYR A 85 6.07 14.65 -7.47
N VAL A 86 5.38 15.35 -8.38
CA VAL A 86 5.38 15.07 -9.81
C VAL A 86 6.02 16.25 -10.51
N SER A 87 7.29 16.09 -10.88
CA SER A 87 8.08 17.10 -11.59
C SER A 87 8.11 16.77 -13.07
N ILE A 88 7.63 17.70 -13.89
CA ILE A 88 7.60 17.60 -15.34
C ILE A 88 8.61 18.61 -15.88
N SER A 89 9.66 18.11 -16.50
CA SER A 89 10.68 18.90 -17.18
C SER A 89 10.48 18.81 -18.68
N CYS A 90 10.14 19.94 -19.29
CA CYS A 90 9.96 20.08 -20.71
C CYS A 90 11.23 20.69 -21.33
N ALA A 91 11.84 20.00 -22.30
CA ALA A 91 12.90 20.56 -23.11
C ALA A 91 12.30 21.18 -24.38
N SER A 92 12.52 22.47 -24.56
CA SER A 92 12.11 23.24 -25.73
C SER A 92 13.30 23.91 -26.41
N LEU A 93 13.11 24.42 -27.62
CA LEU A 93 14.12 25.16 -28.37
C LEU A 93 14.65 26.41 -27.62
N SER A 94 13.86 26.96 -26.68
CA SER A 94 14.22 28.14 -25.88
C SER A 94 14.77 27.82 -24.49
N GLY A 95 14.93 26.53 -24.14
CA GLY A 95 15.47 26.09 -22.85
C GLY A 95 14.64 24.98 -22.20
N THR A 96 15.06 24.57 -20.99
CA THR A 96 14.33 23.56 -20.19
C THR A 96 13.48 24.24 -19.13
N THR A 97 12.18 23.99 -19.15
CA THR A 97 11.24 24.47 -18.11
C THR A 97 10.83 23.30 -17.23
N SER A 98 10.93 23.46 -15.91
CA SER A 98 10.50 22.43 -14.95
C SER A 98 9.36 22.95 -14.09
N THR A 99 8.29 22.16 -13.98
CA THR A 99 7.14 22.45 -13.12
C THR A 99 6.89 21.28 -12.20
N THR A 100 6.70 21.55 -10.90
CA THR A 100 6.45 20.51 -9.90
C THR A 100 5.06 20.65 -9.32
N PHE A 101 4.30 19.57 -9.38
CA PHE A 101 3.01 19.42 -8.73
C PHE A 101 3.16 18.60 -7.46
N VAL A 102 2.47 19.02 -6.40
CA VAL A 102 2.51 18.33 -5.10
C VAL A 102 1.13 17.74 -4.82
N PHE A 103 1.09 16.42 -4.74
CA PHE A 103 -0.09 15.65 -4.35
C PHE A 103 0.15 14.98 -3.00
N ARG A 104 -0.87 14.29 -2.51
CA ARG A 104 -0.78 13.44 -1.33
C ARG A 104 -1.02 12.00 -1.71
N GLU A 105 -0.11 11.12 -1.34
CA GLU A 105 -0.28 9.69 -1.59
C GLU A 105 -1.39 9.11 -0.71
N ALA A 106 -2.13 8.13 -1.20
CA ALA A 106 -2.95 7.29 -0.33
C ALA A 106 -2.09 6.10 0.11
N VAL A 107 -1.62 6.07 1.35
CA VAL A 107 -0.89 4.92 1.89
C VAL A 107 -1.71 4.29 3.01
N VAL A 108 -2.18 3.08 2.79
CA VAL A 108 -2.84 2.25 3.82
C VAL A 108 -2.04 0.98 3.94
N GLY A 109 -1.61 0.63 5.14
CA GLY A 109 -0.83 -0.57 5.34
C GLY A 109 -1.06 -1.22 6.68
N TYR A 110 -0.37 -2.33 6.85
CA TYR A 110 -0.42 -3.17 8.03
C TYR A 110 1.00 -3.66 8.33
N ASN A 111 1.39 -3.58 9.61
CA ASN A 111 2.67 -4.08 10.10
C ASN A 111 2.44 -5.15 11.17
N SER A 112 3.11 -6.29 11.08
CA SER A 112 3.03 -7.37 12.07
C SER A 112 4.40 -7.92 12.45
N SER A 113 4.65 -8.12 13.74
CA SER A 113 5.84 -8.81 14.24
C SER A 113 5.71 -10.34 14.27
N TYR A 114 4.52 -10.87 13.99
CA TYR A 114 4.20 -12.30 14.08
C TYR A 114 3.96 -12.95 12.70
N ALA A 115 3.77 -12.13 11.67
CA ALA A 115 3.69 -12.56 10.28
C ALA A 115 4.91 -12.07 9.49
N GLU A 116 5.58 -12.99 8.80
CA GLU A 116 6.65 -12.66 7.88
C GLU A 116 6.10 -12.45 6.47
N PHE A 117 6.42 -11.31 5.88
CA PHE A 117 6.09 -10.99 4.50
C PHE A 117 7.34 -11.07 3.63
N GLY A 118 7.24 -11.78 2.51
CA GLY A 118 8.24 -11.68 1.44
C GLY A 118 8.16 -10.35 0.71
N ASN A 119 9.22 -9.99 -0.04
CA ASN A 119 9.16 -8.88 -1.00
C ASN A 119 8.39 -9.32 -2.23
N ALA A 120 7.15 -8.84 -2.39
CA ALA A 120 6.31 -9.19 -3.54
C ALA A 120 5.37 -8.05 -3.91
N MET A 121 5.10 -7.94 -5.21
CA MET A 121 3.95 -7.17 -5.70
C MET A 121 2.70 -8.04 -5.57
N LEU A 122 1.71 -7.53 -4.85
CA LEU A 122 0.40 -8.17 -4.67
C LEU A 122 -0.63 -7.59 -5.63
N ARG A 123 -0.40 -6.36 -6.10
CA ARG A 123 -1.18 -5.68 -7.16
C ARG A 123 -0.29 -4.71 -7.92
N GLY A 124 -0.28 -4.82 -9.24
CA GLY A 124 0.69 -4.16 -10.13
C GLY A 124 1.86 -5.06 -10.47
N LEU A 125 2.54 -4.78 -11.58
CA LEU A 125 3.69 -5.56 -12.06
C LEU A 125 5.00 -5.02 -11.50
N THR A 126 5.08 -3.70 -11.28
CA THR A 126 6.27 -3.04 -10.77
C THR A 126 6.00 -2.23 -9.51
N GLY A 127 6.99 -2.16 -8.62
CA GLY A 127 6.95 -1.30 -7.43
C GLY A 127 7.23 0.18 -7.71
N SER A 128 7.24 0.59 -8.97
CA SER A 128 7.60 1.94 -9.40
C SER A 128 6.49 2.95 -9.07
N LEU A 129 6.88 4.16 -8.66
CA LEU A 129 5.97 5.29 -8.49
C LEU A 129 5.48 5.89 -9.83
N LEU A 130 6.14 5.55 -10.93
CA LEU A 130 5.74 5.90 -12.28
C LEU A 130 5.58 4.62 -13.10
N ALA A 131 4.36 4.34 -13.54
CA ALA A 131 3.99 3.09 -14.20
C ALA A 131 3.34 3.34 -15.57
N PRO A 132 3.54 2.47 -16.57
CA PRO A 132 2.94 2.62 -17.89
C PRO A 132 1.44 2.31 -17.88
N ILE A 133 0.75 2.62 -18.97
CA ILE A 133 -0.62 2.17 -19.21
C ILE A 133 -0.74 0.64 -19.07
N GLY A 134 -1.84 0.18 -18.48
CA GLY A 134 -2.08 -1.24 -18.17
C GLY A 134 -1.64 -1.63 -16.75
N GLU A 135 -0.88 -0.77 -16.08
CA GLU A 135 -0.60 -0.90 -14.65
C GLU A 135 -1.61 -0.09 -13.81
N PRO A 136 -2.07 -0.62 -12.65
CA PRO A 136 -3.06 0.07 -11.83
C PRO A 136 -2.58 1.40 -11.23
N VAL A 137 -3.46 2.38 -11.00
CA VAL A 137 -3.08 3.66 -10.33
C VAL A 137 -2.72 3.45 -8.85
N ILE A 138 -3.22 2.38 -8.24
CA ILE A 138 -2.95 2.01 -6.85
C ILE A 138 -2.20 0.68 -6.83
N ALA A 139 -0.97 0.67 -6.35
CA ALA A 139 -0.21 -0.55 -6.19
C ALA A 139 -0.39 -1.14 -4.78
N VAL A 140 -0.25 -2.45 -4.65
CA VAL A 140 -0.17 -3.13 -3.36
C VAL A 140 1.10 -3.97 -3.35
N ASN A 141 1.95 -3.77 -2.35
CA ASN A 141 3.15 -4.58 -2.17
C ASN A 141 3.31 -5.04 -0.73
N SER A 142 4.02 -6.15 -0.59
CA SER A 142 4.55 -6.62 0.67
C SER A 142 6.05 -6.35 0.72
N THR A 143 6.53 -5.88 1.85
CA THR A 143 7.93 -5.56 2.11
C THR A 143 8.41 -6.34 3.32
N PHE A 144 9.52 -7.05 3.14
CA PHE A 144 10.21 -7.76 4.21
C PHE A 144 10.68 -6.78 5.29
N PRO A 145 10.61 -7.13 6.59
CA PRO A 145 10.13 -8.42 7.13
C PRO A 145 8.62 -8.49 7.39
N SER A 146 7.92 -7.37 7.50
CA SER A 146 6.73 -7.33 8.35
C SER A 146 5.59 -6.45 7.84
N ALA A 147 5.68 -5.92 6.61
CA ALA A 147 4.76 -4.89 6.14
C ALA A 147 4.05 -5.28 4.84
N VAL A 148 2.77 -4.95 4.76
CA VAL A 148 2.03 -4.88 3.51
C VAL A 148 1.35 -3.52 3.39
N ARG A 149 1.34 -2.93 2.21
CA ARG A 149 0.75 -1.61 1.99
C ARG A 149 0.19 -1.47 0.59
N LEU A 150 -0.91 -0.72 0.50
CA LEU A 150 -1.33 -0.06 -0.72
C LEU A 150 -0.71 1.34 -0.77
N TYR A 151 -0.35 1.79 -1.97
CA TYR A 151 0.12 3.13 -2.23
C TYR A 151 -0.31 3.61 -3.62
N THR A 152 -0.59 4.90 -3.74
CA THR A 152 -0.88 5.55 -5.02
C THR A 152 0.40 5.78 -5.82
N ARG A 153 0.31 5.68 -7.13
CA ARG A 153 1.39 5.99 -8.08
C ARG A 153 0.83 6.79 -9.25
N VAL A 154 1.73 7.27 -10.11
CA VAL A 154 1.37 7.97 -11.35
C VAL A 154 1.40 6.97 -12.49
N VAL A 155 0.29 6.86 -13.21
CA VAL A 155 0.18 6.06 -14.43
C VAL A 155 0.30 6.99 -15.64
N TYR A 156 1.18 6.66 -16.58
CA TYR A 156 1.35 7.44 -17.80
C TYR A 156 0.80 6.72 -19.02
N VAL A 157 0.16 7.47 -19.91
CA VAL A 157 -0.35 7.02 -21.20
C VAL A 157 0.30 7.87 -22.29
N ASN A 158 1.05 7.22 -23.17
CA ASN A 158 1.71 7.89 -24.28
C ASN A 158 0.75 7.97 -25.49
N GLY A 159 0.38 9.18 -25.88
CA GLY A 159 -0.33 9.46 -27.13
C GLY A 159 0.62 9.76 -28.28
N THR A 160 0.08 10.21 -29.41
CA THR A 160 0.88 10.56 -30.61
C THR A 160 1.71 11.83 -30.45
N SER A 161 1.18 12.84 -29.75
CA SER A 161 1.88 14.09 -29.43
C SER A 161 1.59 14.59 -28.02
N SER A 162 0.90 13.78 -27.22
CA SER A 162 0.41 14.14 -25.89
C SER A 162 0.74 13.04 -24.88
N LEU A 163 1.10 13.44 -23.67
CA LEU A 163 1.34 12.52 -22.55
C LEU A 163 0.26 12.74 -21.50
N TYR A 164 -0.45 11.69 -21.09
CA TYR A 164 -1.43 11.77 -20.02
C TYR A 164 -0.87 11.13 -18.76
N LEU A 165 -0.95 11.83 -17.63
CA LEU A 165 -0.54 11.36 -16.32
C LEU A 165 -1.76 11.28 -15.43
N TYR A 166 -2.04 10.11 -14.88
CA TYR A 166 -3.17 9.85 -13.98
C TYR A 166 -2.65 9.56 -12.58
N THR A 167 -3.23 10.21 -11.57
CA THR A 167 -2.88 9.97 -10.17
C THR A 167 -4.06 10.26 -9.24
N ILE A 168 -3.92 9.93 -7.95
CA ILE A 168 -4.90 10.25 -6.91
C ILE A 168 -4.22 11.13 -5.87
N SER A 169 -4.93 12.14 -5.39
CA SER A 169 -4.51 12.97 -4.27
C SER A 169 -5.37 12.70 -3.05
N ALA A 170 -4.80 12.08 -2.02
CA ALA A 170 -5.53 11.64 -0.84
C ALA A 170 -5.45 12.63 0.34
N SER A 171 -6.57 12.85 1.01
CA SER A 171 -6.62 13.45 2.33
C SER A 171 -7.06 12.39 3.35
N PHE A 172 -6.70 12.59 4.62
CA PHE A 172 -7.03 11.66 5.70
C PHE A 172 -7.72 12.39 6.84
N ILE A 173 -8.82 11.84 7.31
CA ILE A 173 -9.58 12.33 8.45
C ILE A 173 -9.79 11.15 9.41
N GLN A 174 -9.45 11.35 10.68
CA GLN A 174 -9.77 10.41 11.74
C GLN A 174 -11.01 10.90 12.48
N GLN A 175 -12.12 10.16 12.38
CA GLN A 175 -13.41 10.48 13.01
C GLN A 175 -13.73 9.60 14.23
N GLY A 176 -12.88 8.62 14.55
CA GLY A 176 -13.04 7.72 15.69
C GLY A 176 -11.87 6.76 15.87
N THR A 177 -12.05 5.82 16.79
CA THR A 177 -11.17 4.66 17.02
C THR A 177 -11.68 3.39 16.35
N GLY A 178 -12.73 3.49 15.53
CA GLY A 178 -13.49 2.35 15.07
C GLY A 178 -12.75 1.48 14.05
N GLY A 179 -13.40 0.36 13.76
CA GLY A 179 -12.90 -0.74 12.95
C GLY A 179 -13.29 -0.63 11.48
N ALA A 180 -13.42 0.57 10.92
CA ALA A 180 -13.75 0.73 9.50
C ALA A 180 -12.98 1.86 8.82
N LEU A 181 -12.65 1.63 7.56
CA LEU A 181 -12.06 2.62 6.66
C LEU A 181 -13.05 2.94 5.55
N ALA A 182 -13.47 4.20 5.48
CA ALA A 182 -14.28 4.71 4.39
C ALA A 182 -13.45 5.59 3.46
N TYR A 183 -13.91 5.76 2.22
CA TYR A 183 -13.41 6.79 1.34
C TYR A 183 -14.53 7.52 0.63
N VAL A 184 -14.27 8.79 0.31
CA VAL A 184 -15.14 9.65 -0.48
C VAL A 184 -14.36 10.14 -1.69
N VAL A 185 -14.92 9.93 -2.87
CA VAL A 185 -14.35 10.40 -4.14
C VAL A 185 -14.77 11.85 -4.36
N GLY A 186 -13.79 12.74 -4.40
CA GLY A 186 -13.95 14.16 -4.71
C GLY A 186 -13.94 14.43 -6.22
N PRO A 187 -13.85 15.71 -6.62
CA PRO A 187 -13.87 16.09 -8.03
C PRO A 187 -12.65 15.59 -8.79
N LEU A 188 -12.84 15.35 -10.10
CA LEU A 188 -11.76 15.12 -11.05
C LEU A 188 -11.18 16.48 -11.46
N ASN A 189 -9.88 16.64 -11.31
CA ASN A 189 -9.16 17.84 -11.71
C ASN A 189 -8.18 17.51 -12.84
N SER A 190 -7.88 18.50 -13.67
CA SER A 190 -6.86 18.37 -14.69
C SER A 190 -6.11 19.66 -14.93
N THR A 191 -4.89 19.55 -15.41
CA THR A 191 -4.07 20.66 -15.90
C THR A 191 -3.24 20.21 -17.08
N SER A 192 -2.70 21.15 -17.85
CA SER A 192 -1.91 20.87 -19.04
C SER A 192 -0.66 21.75 -19.11
N LEU A 193 0.44 21.18 -19.59
CA LEU A 193 1.71 21.87 -19.80
C LEU A 193 2.18 21.65 -21.23
N THR A 194 2.63 22.71 -21.89
CA THR A 194 3.20 22.62 -23.23
C THR A 194 4.70 22.36 -23.13
N CYS A 195 5.18 21.23 -23.67
CA CYS A 195 6.58 20.86 -23.65
C CYS A 195 7.33 21.11 -24.95
N GLY A 196 6.65 21.08 -26.10
CA GLY A 196 7.24 21.42 -27.40
C GLY A 196 8.37 20.50 -27.90
N GLY A 197 8.49 19.26 -27.38
CA GLY A 197 9.57 18.36 -27.78
C GLY A 197 9.74 17.15 -26.87
N THR A 198 10.60 17.26 -25.86
CA THR A 198 10.90 16.16 -24.93
C THR A 198 10.35 16.48 -23.55
N ALA A 199 9.70 15.51 -22.91
CA ALA A 199 9.19 15.61 -21.55
C ALA A 199 9.86 14.56 -20.65
N ALA A 200 10.49 14.98 -19.56
CA ALA A 200 10.96 14.09 -18.51
C ALA A 200 10.04 14.22 -17.29
N VAL A 201 9.40 13.12 -16.90
CA VAL A 201 8.52 13.05 -15.74
C VAL A 201 9.26 12.34 -14.62
N THR A 202 9.44 13.02 -13.51
CA THR A 202 10.00 12.47 -12.28
C THR A 202 8.94 12.46 -11.20
N VAL A 203 8.69 11.28 -10.64
CA VAL A 203 7.77 11.08 -9.53
C VAL A 203 8.58 10.66 -8.31
N SER A 204 8.50 11.44 -7.24
CA SER A 204 9.22 11.15 -6.01
C SER A 204 8.33 11.23 -4.79
N SER A 205 8.59 10.35 -3.83
CA SER A 205 7.95 10.33 -2.53
C SER A 205 8.88 9.74 -1.48
N ARG A 206 8.35 9.49 -0.27
CA ARG A 206 9.10 8.78 0.77
C ARG A 206 9.41 7.33 0.39
N LEU A 207 8.73 6.77 -0.60
CA LEU A 207 8.93 5.39 -1.06
C LEU A 207 10.08 5.26 -2.07
N GLY A 208 10.50 6.36 -2.70
CA GLY A 208 11.56 6.37 -3.69
C GLY A 208 11.35 7.45 -4.75
N SER A 209 12.05 7.31 -5.88
CA SER A 209 11.90 8.18 -7.04
C SER A 209 11.94 7.34 -8.32
N ALA A 210 11.13 7.73 -9.29
CA ALA A 210 11.11 7.13 -10.63
C ALA A 210 11.09 8.24 -11.68
N THR A 211 11.89 8.09 -12.73
CA THR A 211 11.97 9.04 -13.84
C THR A 211 11.77 8.32 -15.16
N ALA A 212 10.93 8.88 -16.03
CA ALA A 212 10.81 8.44 -17.41
C ALA A 212 10.89 9.63 -18.37
N THR A 213 11.47 9.40 -19.54
CA THR A 213 11.64 10.42 -20.58
C THR A 213 10.84 10.03 -21.81
N PHE A 214 10.13 11.01 -22.37
CA PHE A 214 9.24 10.86 -23.49
C PHE A 214 9.64 11.85 -24.58
N ASN A 215 9.78 11.35 -25.80
CA ASN A 215 10.11 12.17 -26.97
C ASN A 215 8.85 12.52 -27.77
N ASN A 216 8.91 13.61 -28.54
CA ASN A 216 7.81 14.10 -29.37
C ASN A 216 6.52 14.45 -28.60
N VAL A 217 6.66 14.90 -27.36
CA VAL A 217 5.54 15.36 -26.53
C VAL A 217 5.37 16.87 -26.68
N GLN A 218 4.25 17.26 -27.28
CA GLN A 218 3.83 18.66 -27.37
C GLN A 218 3.13 19.12 -26.10
N THR A 219 2.25 18.29 -25.54
CA THR A 219 1.45 18.63 -24.36
C THR A 219 1.45 17.49 -23.34
N VAL A 220 1.63 17.82 -22.07
CA VAL A 220 1.47 16.89 -20.95
C VAL A 220 0.17 17.25 -20.22
N TYR A 221 -0.77 16.33 -20.16
CA TYR A 221 -1.99 16.44 -19.36
C TYR A 221 -1.80 15.71 -18.05
N LEU A 222 -2.06 16.38 -16.94
CA LEU A 222 -2.02 15.79 -15.61
C LEU A 222 -3.45 15.78 -15.06
N VAL A 223 -3.98 14.59 -14.84
CA VAL A 223 -5.33 14.32 -14.38
C VAL A 223 -5.26 13.66 -13.02
N TRP A 224 -5.98 14.19 -12.04
CA TRP A 224 -6.04 13.59 -10.72
C TRP A 224 -7.40 13.68 -10.09
N ASN A 225 -7.70 12.67 -9.27
CA ASN A 225 -8.91 12.64 -8.48
C ASN A 225 -8.57 12.87 -7.01
N ASN A 226 -9.30 13.78 -6.35
CA ASN A 226 -9.15 13.97 -4.92
C ASN A 226 -9.92 12.88 -4.18
N VAL A 227 -9.31 12.22 -3.21
CA VAL A 227 -9.97 11.20 -2.38
C VAL A 227 -9.81 11.56 -0.92
N THR A 228 -10.87 11.42 -0.14
CA THR A 228 -10.82 11.60 1.31
C THR A 228 -10.97 10.25 1.98
N LEU A 229 -9.90 9.77 2.62
CA LEU A 229 -9.92 8.59 3.48
C LEU A 229 -10.43 9.00 4.86
N VAL A 230 -11.41 8.26 5.37
CA VAL A 230 -12.05 8.52 6.65
C VAL A 230 -11.93 7.27 7.52
N TRP A 231 -11.15 7.38 8.60
CA TRP A 231 -11.10 6.35 9.63
C TRP A 231 -12.25 6.56 10.61
N LYS A 232 -13.16 5.60 10.70
CA LYS A 232 -14.32 5.64 11.59
C LYS A 232 -14.15 4.66 12.73
#